data_AF-A0A922VGK2-F1
#
_entry.id   AF-A0A922VGK2-F1
#
_cell.length_a   1.000
_cell.length_b   1.000
_cell.length_c   1.000
_cell.angle_alpha   90.00
_cell.angle_beta   90.00
_cell.angle_gamma   90.00
#
_symmetry.space_group_name_H-M   'P 1'
#
loop_
_entity.id
_entity.type
_entity.pdbx_description
1 polymer ?
#
loop_
_entity_poly.entity_id
_entity_poly.type
_entity_poly.pdbx_seq_one_letter_code
_entity_poly.pdbx_strand_id
1 'polypeptide(L)'
;MAVAEPGGLPTLIGDQARASVPTDHIWLAASAGTGKTQVLAARVFRLLLRGVEPGAILCITFTKAGAAEMAGRIAERLAAWVRMPEEALGRDLAALGE
;
A
#
# COMPACT_ATOMS: atom_id res chain seq x y z
N MET A 1 -10.84 -21.86 11.65
CA MET A 1 -11.62 -20.62 11.44
C MET A 1 -11.07 -19.99 10.18
N ALA A 2 -11.80 -20.03 9.06
CA ALA A 2 -11.33 -19.47 7.80
C ALA A 2 -11.33 -17.94 7.92
N VAL A 3 -10.15 -17.34 7.99
CA VAL A 3 -10.00 -15.90 7.82
C VAL A 3 -10.33 -15.64 6.36
N ALA A 4 -11.33 -14.80 6.09
CA ALA A 4 -11.67 -14.40 4.73
C ALA A 4 -10.40 -13.89 4.04
N GLU A 5 -10.03 -14.50 2.91
CA GLU A 5 -8.89 -14.07 2.10
C GLU A 5 -9.10 -12.58 1.76
N PRO A 6 -8.26 -11.66 2.24
CA PRO A 6 -8.38 -10.27 1.86
C PRO A 6 -8.22 -10.20 0.35
N GLY A 7 -9.18 -9.58 -0.35
CA GLY A 7 -9.10 -9.41 -1.79
C GLY A 7 -7.74 -8.84 -2.22
N GLY A 8 -7.26 -9.27 -3.39
CA GLY A 8 -5.97 -8.83 -3.93
C GLY A 8 -5.86 -7.31 -4.03
N LEU A 9 -4.64 -6.79 -3.99
CA LEU A 9 -4.40 -5.37 -4.19
C LEU A 9 -4.87 -4.96 -5.61
N PRO A 10 -5.59 -3.83 -5.75
CA PRO A 10 -5.90 -3.31 -7.07
C PRO A 10 -4.61 -2.84 -7.76
N THR A 11 -4.47 -3.20 -9.05
CA THR A 11 -3.39 -2.73 -9.90
C THR A 11 -3.43 -1.21 -10.02
N LEU A 12 -2.31 -0.55 -9.74
CA LEU A 12 -2.20 0.89 -9.97
C LEU A 12 -2.01 1.17 -11.46
N ILE A 13 -2.79 2.09 -12.01
CA ILE A 13 -2.73 2.45 -13.43
C ILE A 13 -2.46 3.95 -13.60
N GLY A 14 -1.82 4.32 -14.70
CA GLY A 14 -1.57 5.72 -15.08
C GLY A 14 -0.95 6.54 -13.94
N ASP A 15 -1.65 7.61 -13.55
CA ASP A 15 -1.17 8.54 -12.52
C ASP A 15 -1.06 7.91 -11.12
N GLN A 16 -1.86 6.89 -10.81
CA GLN A 16 -1.73 6.18 -9.53
C GLN A 16 -0.40 5.43 -9.44
N ALA A 17 -0.02 4.73 -10.53
CA ALA A 17 1.26 4.02 -10.60
C ALA A 17 2.42 5.00 -10.45
N ARG A 18 2.38 6.10 -11.21
CA ARG A 18 3.38 7.19 -11.15
C ARG A 18 3.49 7.81 -9.76
N ALA A 19 2.36 8.07 -9.11
CA ALA A 19 2.36 8.71 -7.80
C ALA A 19 2.88 7.81 -6.67
N SER A 20 2.89 6.49 -6.87
CA SER A 20 3.44 5.53 -5.90
C SER A 20 4.95 5.30 -6.02
N VAL A 21 5.64 5.90 -7.02
CA VAL A 21 7.06 5.65 -7.31
C VAL A 21 7.96 6.06 -6.13
N PRO A 22 8.68 5.13 -5.48
CA PRO A 22 9.38 5.41 -4.21
C PRO A 22 10.54 6.40 -4.30
N THR A 23 11.15 6.54 -5.49
CA THR A 23 12.37 7.34 -5.72
C THR A 23 12.11 8.83 -5.87
N ASP A 24 10.85 9.22 -6.04
CA ASP A 24 10.50 10.56 -6.50
C ASP A 24 9.76 11.32 -5.39
N HIS A 25 9.92 12.64 -5.35
CA HIS A 25 9.05 13.52 -4.56
C HIS A 25 7.77 13.81 -5.33
N ILE A 26 6.63 13.34 -4.81
CA ILE A 26 5.34 13.40 -5.51
C ILE A 26 4.39 14.32 -4.76
N TRP A 27 3.77 15.24 -5.49
CA TRP A 27 2.56 15.93 -5.08
C TRP A 27 1.35 15.33 -5.80
N LEU A 28 0.39 14.81 -5.05
CA LEU A 28 -0.83 14.20 -5.58
C LEU A 28 -2.04 15.06 -5.23
N ALA A 29 -2.64 15.69 -6.23
CA ALA A 29 -3.98 16.27 -6.12
C ALA A 29 -5.01 15.26 -6.61
N ALA A 30 -6.02 14.95 -5.80
CA ALA A 30 -7.05 13.98 -6.18
C ALA A 30 -8.39 14.23 -5.48
N SER A 31 -9.48 14.00 -6.19
CA SER A 31 -10.86 14.12 -5.68
C SER A 31 -11.24 12.98 -4.74
N ALA A 32 -12.31 13.13 -3.96
CA ALA A 32 -12.83 12.03 -3.13
C ALA A 32 -13.10 10.78 -4.00
N GLY A 33 -12.85 9.59 -3.45
CA GLY A 33 -13.10 8.32 -4.15
C GLY A 33 -12.06 7.88 -5.19
N THR A 34 -11.02 8.68 -5.49
CA THR A 34 -10.03 8.35 -6.54
C THR A 34 -8.89 7.41 -6.08
N GLY A 35 -9.01 6.78 -4.91
CA GLY A 35 -8.01 5.83 -4.42
C GLY A 35 -6.74 6.44 -3.82
N LYS A 36 -6.75 7.70 -3.35
CA LYS A 36 -5.58 8.35 -2.71
C LYS A 36 -4.95 7.49 -1.61
N THR A 37 -5.77 6.94 -0.72
CA THR A 37 -5.31 6.09 0.38
C THR A 37 -4.62 4.83 -0.15
N GLN A 38 -5.13 4.25 -1.24
CA GLN A 38 -4.51 3.09 -1.90
C GLN A 38 -3.15 3.44 -2.49
N VAL A 39 -3.02 4.60 -3.14
CA VAL A 39 -1.73 5.08 -3.69
C VAL A 39 -0.70 5.29 -2.58
N LEU A 40 -1.10 5.90 -1.46
CA LEU A 40 -0.21 6.10 -0.31
C LEU A 40 0.21 4.76 0.32
N ALA A 41 -0.72 3.81 0.48
CA ALA A 41 -0.40 2.50 1.05
C ALA A 41 0.54 1.72 0.14
N ALA A 42 0.28 1.72 -1.17
CA ALA A 42 1.16 1.14 -2.17
C ALA A 42 2.56 1.74 -2.13
N ARG A 43 2.70 3.07 -1.98
CA ARG A 43 4.00 3.72 -1.82
C ARG A 43 4.76 3.19 -0.60
N VAL A 44 4.09 2.99 0.53
CA VAL A 44 4.72 2.40 1.73
C VAL A 44 5.18 0.98 1.46
N PHE A 45 4.32 0.13 0.85
CA PHE A 45 4.71 -1.24 0.51
C PHE A 45 5.93 -1.29 -0.41
N ARG A 46 5.97 -0.45 -1.44
CA ARG A 46 7.10 -0.40 -2.38
C ARG A 46 8.39 0.12 -1.74
N LEU A 47 8.31 1.03 -0.77
CA LEU A 47 9.48 1.44 0.03
C LEU A 47 10.01 0.25 0.84
N LEU A 48 9.12 -0.47 1.54
CA LEU A 48 9.49 -1.65 2.34
C LEU A 48 10.10 -2.77 1.47
N LEU A 49 9.50 -3.06 0.32
CA LEU A 49 10.00 -4.07 -0.63
C LEU A 49 11.39 -3.73 -1.19
N ARG A 50 11.75 -2.44 -1.22
CA ARG A 50 13.10 -1.98 -1.58
C ARG A 50 14.09 -2.01 -0.41
N GLY A 51 13.70 -2.55 0.73
CA GLY A 51 14.55 -2.66 1.92
C GLY A 51 14.66 -1.36 2.72
N VAL A 52 13.76 -0.40 2.52
CA VAL A 52 13.70 0.77 3.40
C VAL A 52 13.29 0.34 4.80
N GLU A 53 14.10 0.68 5.80
CA GLU A 53 13.79 0.43 7.20
C GLU A 53 12.43 1.02 7.58
N PRO A 54 11.50 0.25 8.18
CA PRO A 54 10.16 0.74 8.51
C PRO A 54 10.18 2.02 9.37
N GLY A 55 11.15 2.13 10.29
CA GLY A 55 11.33 3.31 11.14
C GLY A 55 11.75 4.59 10.38
N ALA A 56 12.19 4.47 9.14
CA ALA A 56 12.51 5.60 8.26
C ALA A 56 11.29 6.11 7.47
N ILE A 57 10.12 5.47 7.58
CA ILE A 57 8.90 5.85 6.87
C ILE A 57 7.94 6.54 7.84
N LEU A 58 7.69 7.84 7.61
CA LEU A 58 6.75 8.64 8.39
C LEU A 58 5.47 8.93 7.57
N CYS A 59 4.33 8.43 8.04
CA CYS A 59 3.01 8.77 7.50
C CYS A 59 2.31 9.77 8.43
N ILE A 60 1.84 10.90 7.89
CA ILE A 60 1.14 11.94 8.64
C ILE A 60 -0.26 12.14 8.05
N THR A 61 -1.26 12.22 8.92
CA THR A 61 -2.66 12.48 8.56
C THR A 61 -3.24 13.59 9.44
N PHE A 62 -4.32 14.23 8.98
CA PHE A 62 -4.96 15.32 9.73
C PHE A 62 -5.64 14.85 11.02
N THR A 63 -6.11 13.60 11.06
CA THR A 63 -6.83 13.05 12.22
C THR A 63 -6.16 11.78 12.74
N LYS A 64 -6.36 11.51 14.05
CA LYS A 64 -5.94 10.26 14.69
C LYS A 64 -6.60 9.03 14.05
N ALA A 65 -7.88 9.16 13.68
CA ALA A 65 -8.61 8.08 13.01
C ALA A 65 -8.00 7.73 11.64
N GLY A 66 -7.61 8.74 10.85
CA GLY A 66 -6.93 8.51 9.57
C GLY A 66 -5.57 7.85 9.73
N ALA A 67 -4.81 8.23 10.77
CA ALA A 67 -3.52 7.60 11.07
C ALA A 67 -3.71 6.12 11.44
N ALA A 68 -4.69 5.83 12.30
CA ALA A 68 -5.01 4.47 12.72
C ALA A 68 -5.51 3.61 11.55
N GLU A 69 -6.36 4.14 10.67
CA GLU A 69 -6.82 3.44 9.46
C GLU A 69 -5.64 3.08 8.55
N MET A 70 -4.75 4.04 8.29
CA MET A 70 -3.59 3.83 7.43
C MET A 70 -2.63 2.77 8.01
N ALA A 71 -2.34 2.85 9.31
CA ALA A 71 -1.50 1.88 10.00
C ALA A 71 -2.13 0.48 10.00
N GLY A 72 -3.43 0.39 10.29
CA GLY A 72 -4.19 -0.87 10.26
C GLY A 72 -4.15 -1.52 8.88
N ARG A 73 -4.43 -0.75 7.82
CA ARG A 73 -4.36 -1.22 6.42
C ARG A 73 -3.00 -1.83 6.06
N ILE A 74 -1.91 -1.16 6.44
CA ILE A 74 -0.56 -1.65 6.16
C ILE A 74 -0.29 -2.94 6.94
N ALA A 75 -0.56 -2.94 8.25
CA ALA A 75 -0.32 -4.08 9.12
C ALA A 75 -1.14 -5.31 8.68
N GLU A 76 -2.42 -5.13 8.33
CA GLU A 76 -3.30 -6.20 7.86
C GLU A 76 -2.78 -6.83 6.56
N ARG A 77 -2.35 -6.02 5.59
CA ARG A 77 -1.81 -6.52 4.32
C ARG A 77 -0.51 -7.28 4.51
N LEU A 78 0.42 -6.72 5.30
CA LEU A 78 1.69 -7.40 5.62
C LEU A 78 1.44 -8.72 6.33
N ALA A 79 0.51 -8.74 7.30
CA ALA A 79 0.12 -9.97 7.99
C ALA A 79 -0.51 -10.99 7.03
N ALA A 80 -1.26 -10.53 6.02
CA ALA A 80 -1.83 -11.40 5.00
C ALA A 80 -0.75 -12.00 4.09
N TRP A 81 0.21 -11.21 3.61
CA TRP A 81 1.32 -11.67 2.76
C TRP A 81 2.12 -12.82 3.38
N VAL A 82 2.31 -12.81 4.70
CA VAL A 82 2.99 -13.90 5.43
C VAL A 82 2.25 -15.25 5.33
N ARG A 83 0.94 -15.24 5.10
CA ARG A 83 0.08 -16.44 5.05
C ARG A 83 -0.45 -16.77 3.66
N MET A 84 -0.21 -15.91 2.68
CA MET A 84 -0.76 -16.07 1.33
C MET A 84 -0.03 -17.17 0.55
N PRO A 85 -0.75 -17.93 -0.30
CA PRO A 85 -0.11 -18.75 -1.33
C PRO A 85 0.77 -17.90 -2.26
N GLU A 86 1.83 -18.48 -2.78
CA GLU A 86 2.80 -17.80 -3.65
C GLU A 86 2.15 -17.12 -4.85
N GLU A 87 1.19 -17.79 -5.51
CA GLU A 87 0.44 -17.22 -6.64
C GLU A 87 -0.40 -15.98 -6.27
N ALA A 88 -0.94 -15.95 -5.04
CA ALA A 88 -1.70 -14.81 -4.55
C ALA A 88 -0.78 -13.65 -4.18
N LEU A 89 0.34 -13.94 -3.49
CA LEU A 89 1.37 -12.96 -3.18
C LEU A 89 1.96 -12.36 -4.46
N GLY A 90 2.31 -13.18 -5.45
CA GLY A 90 2.84 -12.74 -6.74
C GLY A 90 1.89 -11.78 -7.47
N ARG A 91 0.57 -12.00 -7.40
CA ARG A 91 -0.43 -11.06 -7.95
C ARG A 91 -0.43 -9.71 -7.22
N ASP A 92 -0.30 -9.72 -5.89
CA ASP A 92 -0.22 -8.50 -5.09
C ASP A 92 1.05 -7.70 -5.40
N LEU A 93 2.20 -8.37 -5.53
CA LEU A 93 3.47 -7.73 -5.89
C LEU A 93 3.42 -7.16 -7.31
N ALA A 94 2.89 -7.92 -8.27
CA ALA A 94 2.68 -7.46 -9.63
C ALA A 94 1.73 -6.25 -9.70
N ALA A 95 0.68 -6.20 -8.85
CA ALA A 95 -0.22 -5.05 -8.76
C ALA A 95 0.47 -3.78 -8.23
N LEU A 96 1.56 -3.94 -7.46
CA LEU A 96 2.43 -2.84 -7.00
C LEU A 96 3.51 -2.47 -8.03
N GLY A 97 3.71 -3.28 -9.07
CA GLY A 97 4.76 -3.11 -10.07
C GLY A 97 6.14 -3.55 -9.57
N GLU A 98 6.17 -4.56 -8.71
CA GLU A 98 7.38 -5.23 -8.19
C GLU A 98 7.42 -6.71 -8.62
#